data_AF-A0A376BMI1-F1
#
_entry.id   AF-A0A376BMI1-F1
#
_cell.length_a   1.000
_cell.length_b   1.000
_cell.length_c   1.000
_cell.angle_alpha   90.00
_cell.angle_beta   90.00
_cell.angle_gamma   90.00
#
_symmetry.space_group_name_H-M   'P 1'
#
loop_
_entity.id
_entity.type
_entity.pdbx_description
1 polymer ?
#
loop_
_entity_poly.entity_id
_entity_poly.type
_entity_poly.pdbx_seq_one_letter_code
_entity_poly.pdbx_strand_id
1 'polypeptide(L)'
;MFLKTKWFVLASVLVSLNACTLPETASRPQLPQTQPTPTTQTNQPSKARATKGEQYTATVLKIADGDTITVQDAHGAQHKIRLAYIDAPETKQNYGMDSQAALRERLERQPVQVQVEDIDRYKREVAIITHNGEDVNYQQIALGNAWHYTEYAKSQVAADFARYQAAMQAAQAKRLGLWQFARPQAPWDYRKQQRNRDKQQAGE
;
A
#
# COMPACT_ATOMS: atom_id res chain seq x y z
N MET A 1 -1.49 -27.94 -55.62
CA MET A 1 -0.34 -28.87 -55.68
C MET A 1 0.07 -29.14 -54.23
N PHE A 2 -0.50 -30.19 -53.61
CA PHE A 2 0.20 -31.40 -53.12
C PHE A 2 1.32 -31.06 -52.10
N LEU A 3 1.39 -31.56 -50.84
CA LEU A 3 1.05 -32.88 -50.30
C LEU A 3 1.11 -32.79 -48.75
N LYS A 4 0.07 -33.20 -47.99
CA LYS A 4 0.02 -34.34 -47.01
C LYS A 4 1.40 -34.72 -46.40
N THR A 5 1.55 -35.00 -45.10
CA THR A 5 1.06 -36.24 -44.46
C THR A 5 1.30 -36.22 -42.93
N LYS A 6 0.34 -36.79 -42.18
CA LYS A 6 0.36 -37.07 -40.73
C LYS A 6 1.28 -38.27 -40.40
N TRP A 7 1.83 -38.32 -39.19
CA TRP A 7 2.23 -39.58 -38.55
C TRP A 7 1.65 -39.69 -37.14
N PHE A 8 0.85 -40.73 -36.95
CA PHE A 8 0.39 -41.31 -35.68
C PHE A 8 1.37 -42.43 -35.31
N VAL A 9 1.74 -42.57 -34.03
CA VAL A 9 2.07 -43.88 -33.44
C VAL A 9 1.48 -43.96 -32.03
N LEU A 10 0.86 -45.10 -31.78
CA LEU A 10 0.08 -45.55 -30.63
C LEU A 10 0.87 -46.61 -29.84
N ALA A 11 0.34 -46.98 -28.66
CA ALA A 11 0.57 -48.22 -27.91
C ALA A 11 1.84 -48.30 -27.03
N SER A 12 1.90 -49.00 -25.88
CA SER A 12 0.92 -49.71 -25.04
C SER A 12 1.65 -50.16 -23.76
N VAL A 13 0.90 -50.18 -22.65
CA VAL A 13 0.84 -51.19 -21.56
C VAL A 13 2.14 -51.79 -20.98
N LEU A 14 2.31 -51.66 -19.65
CA LEU A 14 2.54 -52.83 -18.78
C LEU A 14 2.22 -52.52 -17.31
N VAL A 15 1.24 -53.27 -16.81
CA VAL A 15 0.82 -53.40 -15.42
C VAL A 15 1.66 -54.52 -14.80
N SER A 16 2.21 -54.30 -13.61
CA SER A 16 2.66 -55.38 -12.73
C SER A 16 2.11 -55.17 -11.33
N LEU A 17 1.15 -56.03 -10.96
CA LEU A 17 0.76 -56.26 -9.58
C LEU A 17 1.82 -57.14 -8.92
N ASN A 18 2.31 -56.73 -7.74
CA ASN A 18 2.89 -57.65 -6.78
C ASN A 18 2.08 -57.57 -5.49
N ALA A 19 1.35 -58.65 -5.21
CA ALA A 19 0.81 -58.94 -3.89
C ALA A 19 1.87 -59.75 -3.11
N CYS A 20 2.19 -59.31 -1.90
CA CYS A 20 2.88 -60.16 -0.92
C CYS A 20 2.31 -59.84 0.47
N THR A 21 2.01 -60.91 1.19
CA THR A 21 1.19 -61.02 2.40
C THR A 21 1.99 -60.83 3.70
N LEU A 22 1.32 -60.26 4.72
CA LEU A 22 1.34 -60.41 6.21
C LEU A 22 2.50 -61.20 6.89
N PRO A 23 2.89 -60.92 8.18
CA PRO A 23 1.98 -60.60 9.29
C PRO A 23 2.53 -59.73 10.47
N GLU A 24 1.64 -59.53 11.44
CA GLU A 24 1.82 -59.49 12.91
C GLU A 24 2.63 -58.40 13.65
N THR A 25 1.92 -57.84 14.64
CA THR A 25 2.33 -57.44 16.00
C THR A 25 3.11 -56.15 16.29
N ALA A 26 2.62 -55.56 17.39
CA ALA A 26 3.32 -54.78 18.39
C ALA A 26 3.50 -53.28 18.09
N SER A 27 2.66 -52.49 18.75
CA SER A 27 3.08 -51.62 19.87
C SER A 27 2.30 -50.31 19.85
N ARG A 28 1.42 -50.18 20.85
CA ARG A 28 0.73 -48.95 21.24
C ARG A 28 1.78 -47.92 21.69
N PRO A 29 1.96 -46.77 21.02
CA PRO A 29 2.77 -45.69 21.56
C PRO A 29 1.95 -44.98 22.65
N GLN A 30 2.51 -44.89 23.84
CA GLN A 30 1.97 -44.07 24.91
C GLN A 30 2.93 -42.91 25.15
N LEU A 31 2.33 -41.73 25.43
CA LEU A 31 2.89 -40.46 25.94
C LEU A 31 2.98 -39.33 24.90
N PRO A 32 2.78 -38.04 25.29
CA PRO A 32 2.78 -37.51 26.66
C PRO A 32 1.50 -36.80 27.10
N GLN A 33 1.26 -36.75 28.41
CA GLN A 33 0.28 -35.84 29.00
C GLN A 33 0.77 -34.40 28.85
N THR A 34 0.12 -33.62 28.00
CA THR A 34 0.27 -32.17 27.96
C THR A 34 -0.50 -31.57 29.14
N GLN A 35 0.25 -31.08 30.11
CA GLN A 35 -0.23 -30.11 31.09
C GLN A 35 -0.74 -28.86 30.34
N PRO A 36 -1.80 -28.20 30.83
CA PRO A 36 -2.39 -27.05 30.15
C PRO A 36 -1.37 -25.93 30.03
N THR A 37 -1.11 -25.49 28.80
CA THR A 37 -0.41 -24.24 28.53
C THR A 37 -1.18 -23.10 29.18
N PRO A 38 -0.52 -22.14 29.86
CA PRO A 38 -1.22 -20.99 30.43
C PRO A 38 -2.01 -20.29 29.34
N THR A 39 -3.33 -20.26 29.53
CA THR A 39 -4.23 -19.42 28.76
C THR A 39 -3.87 -17.98 29.09
N THR A 40 -3.03 -17.33 28.27
CA THR A 40 -3.06 -15.88 28.22
C THR A 40 -4.33 -15.49 27.47
N GLN A 41 -5.41 -15.44 28.24
CA GLN A 41 -6.51 -14.55 27.93
C GLN A 41 -5.94 -13.14 27.89
N THR A 42 -5.99 -12.49 26.74
CA THR A 42 -6.47 -11.11 26.71
C THR A 42 -7.22 -10.86 25.40
N ASN A 43 -8.49 -11.26 25.40
CA ASN A 43 -9.50 -10.65 24.55
C ASN A 43 -9.58 -9.17 24.92
N GLN A 44 -9.00 -8.28 24.12
CA GLN A 44 -9.53 -6.98 23.72
C GLN A 44 -8.73 -6.48 22.50
N PRO A 45 -9.36 -6.04 21.39
CA PRO A 45 -8.65 -5.29 20.37
C PRO A 45 -8.41 -3.88 20.94
N SER A 46 -7.34 -3.71 21.71
CA SER A 46 -6.83 -2.38 21.97
C SER A 46 -6.34 -1.82 20.63
N LYS A 47 -6.68 -0.55 20.34
CA LYS A 47 -6.04 0.20 19.25
C LYS A 47 -4.54 0.26 19.54
N ALA A 48 -3.78 -0.76 19.15
CA ALA A 48 -2.33 -0.71 19.14
C ALA A 48 -1.98 0.39 18.14
N ARG A 49 -1.49 1.51 18.65
CA ARG A 49 -1.16 2.66 17.83
C ARG A 49 0.25 2.43 17.30
N ALA A 50 0.39 2.41 15.98
CA ALA A 50 1.68 2.12 15.38
C ALA A 50 2.75 3.12 15.84
N THR A 51 3.98 2.66 15.88
CA THR A 51 5.15 3.43 16.26
C THR A 51 6.06 3.70 15.06
N LYS A 52 6.89 4.73 15.16
CA LYS A 52 7.88 5.03 14.12
C LYS A 52 8.84 3.86 13.94
N GLY A 53 9.10 3.48 12.69
CA GLY A 53 9.93 2.35 12.31
C GLY A 53 9.19 1.01 12.22
N GLU A 54 7.91 0.98 12.58
CA GLU A 54 7.08 -0.22 12.51
C GLU A 54 6.74 -0.56 11.06
N GLN A 55 6.67 -1.86 10.76
CA GLN A 55 6.21 -2.39 9.48
C GLN A 55 5.12 -3.42 9.70
N TYR A 56 4.03 -3.31 8.96
CA TYR A 56 2.91 -4.23 9.06
C TYR A 56 2.15 -4.37 7.74
N THR A 57 1.29 -5.38 7.66
CA THR A 57 0.39 -5.57 6.52
C THR A 57 -1.02 -5.17 6.89
N ALA A 58 -1.73 -4.58 5.93
CA ALA A 58 -3.09 -4.11 6.14
C ALA A 58 -3.89 -4.13 4.84
N THR A 59 -5.21 -4.13 4.96
CA THR A 59 -6.14 -3.96 3.84
C THR A 59 -6.64 -2.54 3.79
N VAL A 60 -6.61 -1.91 2.63
CA VAL A 60 -7.10 -0.54 2.46
C VAL A 60 -8.63 -0.52 2.47
N LEU A 61 -9.20 0.22 3.42
CA LEU A 61 -10.65 0.37 3.58
C LEU A 61 -11.20 1.60 2.88
N LYS A 62 -10.45 2.71 2.89
CA LYS A 62 -10.93 4.00 2.39
C LYS A 62 -9.78 4.85 1.87
N ILE A 63 -10.05 5.57 0.79
CA ILE A 63 -9.21 6.64 0.27
C ILE A 63 -9.89 7.99 0.57
N ALA A 64 -9.21 8.85 1.33
CA ALA A 64 -9.75 10.16 1.72
C ALA A 64 -9.43 11.24 0.68
N ASP A 65 -8.21 11.25 0.16
CA ASP A 65 -7.71 12.16 -0.88
C ASP A 65 -6.54 11.47 -1.61
N GLY A 66 -5.75 12.21 -2.40
CA GLY A 66 -4.65 11.64 -3.18
C GLY A 66 -3.40 11.24 -2.40
N ASP A 67 -3.35 11.47 -1.08
CA ASP A 67 -2.23 11.07 -0.20
C ASP A 67 -2.66 10.51 1.16
N THR A 68 -3.95 10.37 1.44
CA THR A 68 -4.46 9.92 2.73
C THR A 68 -5.37 8.71 2.56
N ILE A 69 -5.05 7.64 3.29
CA ILE A 69 -5.79 6.37 3.29
C ILE A 69 -6.20 5.95 4.71
N THR A 70 -7.17 5.06 4.81
CA THR A 70 -7.49 4.31 6.03
C THR A 70 -7.35 2.84 5.74
N VAL A 71 -6.60 2.14 6.58
CA VAL A 71 -6.33 0.70 6.44
C VAL A 71 -6.82 -0.03 7.67
N GLN A 72 -7.02 -1.34 7.54
CA GLN A 72 -7.28 -2.26 8.64
C GLN A 72 -6.18 -3.31 8.70
N ASP A 73 -5.53 -3.44 9.85
CA ASP A 73 -4.50 -4.45 10.08
C ASP A 73 -5.09 -5.85 10.30
N ALA A 74 -4.22 -6.85 10.44
CA ALA A 74 -4.59 -8.23 10.70
C ALA A 74 -5.33 -8.45 12.04
N HIS A 75 -5.25 -7.50 12.97
CA HIS A 75 -5.93 -7.53 14.27
C HIS A 75 -7.29 -6.81 14.24
N GLY A 76 -7.69 -6.27 13.08
CA GLY A 76 -8.94 -5.54 12.88
C GLY A 76 -8.88 -4.07 13.27
N ALA A 77 -7.74 -3.56 13.74
CA ALA A 77 -7.58 -2.16 14.10
C ALA A 77 -7.46 -1.28 12.84
N GLN A 78 -8.10 -0.11 12.89
CA GLN A 78 -8.06 0.85 11.79
C GLN A 78 -7.01 1.93 12.02
N HIS A 79 -6.20 2.16 11.00
CA HIS A 79 -5.11 3.12 10.99
C HIS A 79 -5.35 4.17 9.92
N LYS A 80 -5.18 5.44 10.27
CA LYS A 80 -5.24 6.55 9.31
C LYS A 80 -3.82 6.93 8.93
N ILE A 81 -3.52 6.81 7.65
CA ILE A 81 -2.18 6.97 7.11
C ILE A 81 -2.18 8.16 6.15
N ARG A 82 -1.17 9.01 6.29
CA ARG A 82 -0.72 9.94 5.25
C ARG A 82 0.50 9.35 4.56
N LEU A 83 0.50 9.34 3.24
CA LEU A 83 1.61 8.88 2.44
C LEU A 83 2.82 9.81 2.69
N ALA A 84 3.94 9.21 3.10
CA ALA A 84 5.21 9.88 3.31
C ALA A 84 5.71 10.57 2.04
N TYR A 85 6.39 11.70 2.23
CA TYR A 85 7.16 12.44 1.22
C TYR A 85 6.37 13.06 0.07
N ILE A 86 5.04 12.92 0.06
CA ILE A 86 4.18 13.50 -0.97
C ILE A 86 3.14 14.47 -0.38
N ASP A 87 2.64 15.36 -1.22
CA ASP A 87 1.46 16.18 -0.93
C ASP A 87 0.57 16.18 -2.18
N ALA A 88 -0.66 15.67 -2.06
CA ALA A 88 -1.63 15.63 -3.15
C ALA A 88 -2.54 16.87 -3.15
N PRO A 89 -3.12 17.27 -4.30
CA PRO A 89 -4.10 18.35 -4.30
C PRO A 89 -5.29 17.99 -3.42
N GLU A 90 -5.75 18.96 -2.63
CA GLU A 90 -6.92 18.78 -1.76
C GLU A 90 -8.15 18.44 -2.60
N THR A 91 -9.10 17.66 -2.09
CA THR A 91 -10.27 17.20 -2.88
C THR A 91 -11.06 18.34 -3.55
N LYS A 92 -11.09 19.52 -2.94
CA LYS A 92 -11.76 20.73 -3.46
C LYS A 92 -10.88 21.61 -4.35
N GLN A 93 -9.58 21.30 -4.44
CA GLN A 93 -8.62 21.96 -5.30
C GLN A 93 -8.71 21.37 -6.72
N ASN A 94 -8.29 22.16 -7.72
CA ASN A 94 -8.16 21.64 -9.08
C ASN A 94 -7.31 20.36 -9.11
N TYR A 95 -7.77 19.34 -9.83
CA TYR A 95 -7.17 18.00 -9.92
C TYR A 95 -7.21 17.15 -8.62
N GLY A 96 -7.83 17.63 -7.54
CA GLY A 96 -7.91 16.87 -6.27
C GLY A 96 -8.70 15.58 -6.36
N MET A 97 -9.83 15.60 -7.09
CA MET A 97 -10.65 14.42 -7.33
C MET A 97 -9.94 13.39 -8.20
N ASP A 98 -9.23 13.83 -9.25
CA ASP A 98 -8.47 12.95 -10.15
C ASP A 98 -7.31 12.27 -9.42
N SER A 99 -6.56 13.02 -8.60
CA SER A 99 -5.49 12.48 -7.77
C SER A 99 -5.99 11.41 -6.78
N GLN A 100 -7.13 11.66 -6.15
CA GLN A 100 -7.80 10.67 -5.28
C GLN A 100 -8.27 9.45 -6.07
N ALA A 101 -8.84 9.64 -7.26
CA ALA A 101 -9.32 8.55 -8.11
C ALA A 101 -8.18 7.62 -8.54
N ALA A 102 -7.02 8.17 -8.92
CA ALA A 102 -5.84 7.38 -9.27
C ALA A 102 -5.34 6.53 -8.10
N LEU A 103 -5.34 7.07 -6.86
CA LEU A 103 -4.97 6.30 -5.68
C LEU A 103 -6.00 5.21 -5.38
N ARG A 104 -7.30 5.51 -5.55
CA ARG A 104 -8.40 4.56 -5.36
C ARG A 104 -8.34 3.39 -6.33
N GLU A 105 -8.14 3.66 -7.62
CA GLU A 105 -8.01 2.62 -8.64
C GLU A 105 -6.92 1.60 -8.28
N ARG A 106 -5.82 2.08 -7.71
CA ARG A 106 -4.69 1.24 -7.32
C ARG A 106 -4.88 0.50 -6.00
N LEU A 107 -5.49 1.13 -5.00
CA LEU A 107 -5.41 0.64 -3.62
C LEU A 107 -6.73 0.20 -3.00
N GLU A 108 -7.89 0.58 -3.55
CA GLU A 108 -9.16 0.28 -2.88
C GLU A 108 -9.35 -1.23 -2.69
N ARG A 109 -9.57 -1.64 -1.43
CA ARG A 109 -9.74 -3.04 -1.02
C ARG A 109 -8.52 -3.94 -1.32
N GLN A 110 -7.35 -3.35 -1.58
CA GLN A 110 -6.13 -4.09 -1.81
C GLN A 110 -5.32 -4.30 -0.52
N PRO A 111 -4.56 -5.40 -0.42
CA PRO A 111 -3.56 -5.58 0.63
C PRO A 111 -2.34 -4.71 0.34
N VAL A 112 -1.78 -4.11 1.39
CA VAL A 112 -0.59 -3.27 1.32
C VAL A 112 0.39 -3.59 2.44
N GLN A 113 1.66 -3.31 2.19
CA GLN A 113 2.68 -3.21 3.22
C GLN A 113 2.81 -1.75 3.63
N VAL A 114 2.78 -1.50 4.94
CA VAL A 114 2.89 -0.17 5.54
C VAL A 114 4.24 -0.11 6.24
N GLN A 115 5.07 0.86 5.88
CA GLN A 115 6.30 1.20 6.59
C GLN A 115 6.15 2.58 7.23
N VAL A 116 6.05 2.62 8.55
CA VAL A 116 5.81 3.85 9.31
C VAL A 116 7.11 4.64 9.48
N GLU A 117 7.17 5.81 8.87
CA GLU A 117 8.31 6.73 8.92
C GLU A 117 8.22 7.70 10.10
N ASP A 118 6.99 8.11 10.46
CA ASP A 118 6.74 9.02 11.58
C ASP A 118 5.27 8.99 12.02
N ILE A 119 4.98 9.66 13.13
CA ILE A 119 3.62 9.91 13.61
C ILE A 119 3.39 11.43 13.65
N ASP A 120 2.44 11.92 12.85
CA ASP A 120 2.20 13.35 12.77
C ASP A 120 1.48 13.92 14.01
N ARG A 121 1.42 15.26 14.09
CA ARG A 121 0.76 15.98 15.19
C ARG A 121 -0.74 15.64 15.32
N TYR A 122 -1.38 15.23 14.23
CA TYR A 122 -2.78 14.82 14.17
C TYR A 122 -2.96 13.33 14.47
N LYS A 123 -1.90 12.67 14.94
CA LYS A 123 -1.88 11.27 15.33
C LYS A 123 -2.10 10.30 14.17
N ARG A 124 -1.89 10.75 12.92
CA ARG A 124 -1.82 9.87 11.74
C ARG A 124 -0.43 9.27 11.64
N GLU A 125 -0.36 8.08 11.08
CA GLU A 125 0.89 7.51 10.61
C GLU A 125 1.32 8.23 9.33
N VAL A 126 2.60 8.54 9.22
CA VAL A 126 3.25 8.98 8.00
C VAL A 126 4.04 7.79 7.48
N ALA A 127 3.64 7.22 6.34
CA ALA A 127 4.16 5.92 5.93
C ALA A 127 4.42 5.82 4.42
N ILE A 128 5.40 5.00 4.07
CA ILE A 128 5.60 4.51 2.71
C ILE A 128 4.67 3.31 2.52
N ILE A 129 3.88 3.34 1.45
CA ILE A 129 2.93 2.28 1.11
C ILE A 129 3.47 1.50 -0.09
N THR A 130 3.60 0.18 0.09
CA THR A 130 3.99 -0.73 -0.98
C THR A 130 2.85 -1.67 -1.32
N HIS A 131 2.53 -1.77 -2.61
CA HIS A 131 1.54 -2.71 -3.14
C HIS A 131 2.16 -3.46 -4.33
N ASN A 132 2.11 -4.80 -4.31
CA ASN A 132 2.73 -5.67 -5.33
C ASN A 132 4.21 -5.34 -5.62
N GLY A 133 4.96 -4.94 -4.59
CA GLY A 133 6.38 -4.56 -4.72
C GLY A 133 6.62 -3.15 -5.28
N GLU A 134 5.56 -2.39 -5.57
CA GLU A 134 5.66 -1.02 -6.05
C GLU A 134 5.44 0.00 -4.93
N ASP A 135 6.31 1.01 -4.86
CA ASP A 135 6.15 2.18 -4.00
C ASP A 135 5.02 3.08 -4.54
N VAL A 136 3.89 3.08 -3.83
CA VAL A 136 2.68 3.81 -4.25
C VAL A 136 2.87 5.32 -4.12
N ASN A 137 3.62 5.77 -3.12
CA ASN A 137 3.91 7.18 -2.90
C ASN A 137 4.69 7.74 -4.09
N TYR A 138 5.72 7.02 -4.53
CA TYR A 138 6.48 7.32 -5.74
C TYR A 138 5.59 7.34 -6.99
N GLN A 139 4.71 6.34 -7.16
CA GLN A 139 3.82 6.26 -8.32
C GLN A 139 2.87 7.46 -8.42
N GLN A 140 2.35 7.96 -7.29
CA GLN A 140 1.53 9.18 -7.28
C GLN A 140 2.31 10.39 -7.83
N ILE A 141 3.61 10.52 -7.53
CA ILE A 141 4.44 11.57 -8.13
C ILE A 141 4.70 11.30 -9.62
N ALA A 142 5.11 10.07 -9.95
CA ALA A 142 5.53 9.70 -11.31
C ALA A 142 4.40 9.87 -12.34
N LEU A 143 3.14 9.68 -11.91
CA LEU A 143 1.94 9.88 -12.73
C LEU A 143 1.42 11.33 -12.72
N GLY A 144 2.06 12.22 -11.96
CA GLY A 144 1.64 13.62 -11.85
C GLY A 144 0.38 13.82 -11.00
N ASN A 145 0.15 12.97 -10.00
CA ASN A 145 -0.98 13.07 -9.06
C ASN A 145 -0.63 13.76 -7.74
N ALA A 146 0.65 13.93 -7.44
CA ALA A 146 1.11 14.60 -6.23
C ALA A 146 2.42 15.36 -6.46
N TRP A 147 2.71 16.27 -5.54
CA TRP A 147 4.00 16.96 -5.44
C TRP A 147 4.94 16.16 -4.54
N HIS A 148 6.23 16.19 -4.87
CA HIS A 148 7.28 15.80 -3.92
C HIS A 148 7.40 16.87 -2.82
N TYR A 149 7.14 16.49 -1.57
CA TYR A 149 7.02 17.46 -0.47
C TYR A 149 8.34 17.63 0.28
N THR A 150 9.23 18.44 -0.28
CA THR A 150 10.63 18.60 0.16
C THR A 150 10.79 19.01 1.62
N GLU A 151 9.88 19.82 2.17
CA GLU A 151 9.93 20.25 3.59
C GLU A 151 9.82 19.08 4.57
N TYR A 152 9.07 18.03 4.20
CA TYR A 152 8.87 16.82 5.00
C TYR A 152 9.76 15.67 4.57
N ALA A 153 10.50 15.81 3.47
CA ALA A 153 11.44 14.81 2.97
C ALA A 153 12.85 14.94 3.55
N LYS A 154 13.05 15.75 4.60
CA LYS A 154 14.37 15.94 5.25
C LYS A 154 14.91 14.66 5.90
N SER A 155 14.02 13.75 6.30
CA SER A 155 14.39 12.43 6.84
C SER A 155 14.46 11.34 5.77
N GLN A 156 14.12 11.66 4.52
CA GLN A 156 14.14 10.69 3.43
C GLN A 156 15.60 10.32 3.11
N VAL A 157 15.83 9.03 2.81
CA VAL A 157 17.13 8.57 2.32
C VAL A 157 17.50 9.33 1.04
N ALA A 158 18.74 9.80 0.93
CA ALA A 158 19.17 10.69 -0.14
C ALA A 158 18.92 10.14 -1.56
N ALA A 159 19.09 8.82 -1.74
CA ALA A 159 18.79 8.15 -3.00
C ALA A 159 17.29 8.20 -3.35
N ASP A 160 16.41 7.96 -2.37
CA ASP A 160 14.97 8.02 -2.57
C ASP A 160 14.48 9.45 -2.79
N PHE A 161 15.06 10.42 -2.08
CA PHE A 161 14.79 11.84 -2.32
C PHE A 161 15.10 12.22 -3.77
N ALA A 162 16.28 11.85 -4.27
CA ALA A 162 16.67 12.11 -5.65
C ALA A 162 15.73 11.41 -6.65
N ARG A 163 15.32 10.18 -6.34
CA ARG A 163 14.37 9.39 -7.15
C ARG A 163 13.01 10.07 -7.24
N TYR A 164 12.45 10.52 -6.12
CA TYR A 164 11.15 11.21 -6.05
C TYR A 164 11.21 12.56 -6.79
N GLN A 165 12.29 13.32 -6.59
CA GLN A 165 12.51 14.59 -7.25
C GLN A 165 12.59 14.43 -8.77
N ALA A 166 13.34 13.43 -9.25
CA ALA A 166 13.46 13.13 -10.68
C ALA A 166 12.12 12.70 -11.30
N ALA A 167 11.32 11.91 -10.59
CA ALA A 167 9.99 11.52 -11.05
C ALA A 167 9.04 12.72 -11.21
N MET A 168 9.06 13.66 -10.26
CA MET A 168 8.26 14.87 -10.37
C MET A 168 8.67 15.71 -11.58
N GLN A 169 9.98 15.89 -11.79
CA GLN A 169 10.52 16.62 -12.96
C GLN A 169 10.13 15.94 -14.28
N ALA A 170 10.18 14.60 -14.33
CA ALA A 170 9.76 13.84 -15.49
C ALA A 170 8.25 13.99 -15.78
N ALA A 171 7.41 13.93 -14.73
CA ALA A 171 5.97 14.14 -14.86
C ALA A 171 5.64 15.57 -15.33
N GLN A 172 6.38 16.58 -14.85
CA GLN A 172 6.29 17.96 -15.32
C GLN A 172 6.64 18.10 -16.80
N ALA A 173 7.80 17.57 -17.21
CA ALA A 173 8.28 17.66 -18.59
C ALA A 173 7.32 16.98 -19.58
N LYS A 174 6.69 15.88 -19.16
CA LYS A 174 5.70 15.12 -19.94
C LYS A 174 4.27 15.65 -19.81
N ARG A 175 4.04 16.68 -18.98
CA ARG A 175 2.72 17.26 -18.70
C ARG A 175 1.69 16.21 -18.23
N LEU A 176 2.11 15.28 -17.39
CA LEU A 176 1.24 14.23 -16.85
C LEU A 176 0.35 14.76 -15.72
N GLY A 177 -0.86 14.24 -15.64
CA GLY A 177 -1.80 14.54 -14.55
C GLY A 177 -1.97 16.04 -14.31
N LEU A 178 -1.73 16.49 -13.08
CA LEU A 178 -1.85 17.91 -12.70
C LEU A 178 -0.93 18.84 -13.50
N TRP A 179 0.16 18.33 -14.07
CA TRP A 179 1.12 19.11 -14.85
C TRP A 179 0.62 19.45 -16.26
N GLN A 180 -0.54 18.93 -16.68
CA GLN A 180 -1.17 19.34 -17.93
C GLN A 180 -1.69 20.78 -17.88
N PHE A 181 -2.07 21.26 -16.69
CA PHE A 181 -2.55 22.62 -16.48
C PHE A 181 -1.41 23.64 -16.58
N ALA A 182 -1.70 24.84 -17.09
CA ALA A 182 -0.68 25.87 -17.28
C ALA A 182 -0.08 26.44 -15.98
N ARG A 183 -0.87 26.42 -14.89
CA ARG A 183 -0.48 26.94 -13.57
C ARG A 183 -0.98 26.00 -12.47
N PRO A 184 -0.37 24.80 -12.33
CA PRO A 184 -0.73 23.90 -11.25
C PRO A 184 -0.40 24.56 -9.91
N GLN A 185 -1.37 24.61 -9.01
CA GLN A 185 -1.22 25.18 -7.68
C GLN A 185 -0.80 24.08 -6.72
N ALA A 186 0.24 24.28 -5.91
CA ALA A 186 0.62 23.31 -4.90
C ALA A 186 -0.35 23.29 -3.70
N PRO A 187 -0.51 22.16 -2.99
CA PRO A 187 -1.55 22.02 -1.96
C PRO A 187 -1.25 22.89 -0.73
N TRP A 188 0.03 23.09 -0.37
CA TRP A 188 0.41 24.01 0.71
C TRP A 188 0.04 25.47 0.39
N ASP A 189 0.14 25.88 -0.87
CA ASP A 189 -0.27 27.23 -1.32
C ASP A 189 -1.78 27.37 -1.33
N TYR A 190 -2.50 26.36 -1.81
CA TYR A 190 -3.96 26.30 -1.73
C TYR A 190 -4.44 26.42 -0.28
N ARG A 191 -3.88 25.63 0.64
CA ARG A 191 -4.19 25.69 2.08
C ARG A 191 -3.87 27.05 2.69
N LYS A 192 -2.78 27.71 2.27
CA LYS A 192 -2.42 29.07 2.72
C LYS A 192 -3.46 30.10 2.28
N GLN A 193 -3.93 30.02 1.04
CA GLN A 193 -4.97 30.92 0.52
C GLN A 193 -6.31 30.75 1.23
N GLN A 194 -6.72 29.51 1.53
CA GLN A 194 -7.94 29.23 2.31
C GLN A 194 -7.88 29.90 3.69
N ARG A 195 -6.80 29.66 4.45
CA ARG A 195 -6.62 30.28 5.78
C ARG A 195 -6.65 31.80 5.76
N ASN A 196 -6.16 32.43 4.69
CA ASN A 196 -6.16 33.88 4.56
C ASN A 196 -7.57 34.42 4.30
N ARG A 197 -8.37 33.75 3.47
CA ARG A 197 -9.77 34.11 3.24
C ARG A 197 -10.61 33.98 4.51
N ASP A 198 -10.46 32.87 5.23
CA ASP A 198 -11.21 32.64 6.48
C ASP A 198 -10.92 33.73 7.52
N LYS A 199 -9.66 34.19 7.61
CA LYS A 199 -9.28 35.31 8.49
C LYS A 199 -9.88 36.64 8.09
N GLN A 200 -9.99 36.91 6.78
CA GLN A 200 -10.63 38.13 6.28
C GLN A 200 -12.12 38.12 6.61
N GLN A 201 -12.79 36.98 6.40
CA GLN A 201 -14.22 36.81 6.69
C GLN A 201 -14.55 36.84 8.20
N ALA A 202 -13.62 36.43 9.06
CA ALA A 202 -13.81 36.46 10.52
C ALA A 202 -13.48 37.82 11.15
N GLY A 203 -12.87 38.74 10.40
CA GLY A 203 -12.54 40.10 10.84
C GLY A 203 -13.51 41.18 10.36
N GLU A 204 -14.49 40.81 9.54
CA GLU A 204 -15.62 41.63 9.07
C GLU A 204 -16.89 41.29 9.87
#